data_AF-A0A949MNL7-F1
#
_entry.id   AF-A0A949MNL7-F1
#
_cell.length_a   1.000
_cell.length_b   1.000
_cell.length_c   1.000
_cell.angle_alpha   90.00
_cell.angle_beta   90.00
_cell.angle_gamma   90.00
#
_symmetry.space_group_name_H-M   'P 1'
#
loop_
_entity.id
_entity.type
_entity.pdbx_description
1 polymer ?
#
loop_
_entity_poly.entity_id
_entity_poly.type
_entity_poly.pdbx_seq_one_letter_code
_entity_poly.pdbx_strand_id
1 'polypeptide(L)'
;MDMSTIVFLIIGLVAGFALSTKLKSTPSRPLDPAERAAFLAKASAMGIDTAVAAQLPDKKIEAIKIYRTQSGKGLKQSKEQIDAWCRELGC
;
A
#
# COMPACT_ATOMS: atom_id res chain seq x y z
N MET A 1 8.66 28.04 -20.71
CA MET A 1 8.32 27.16 -19.57
C MET A 1 9.15 25.91 -19.70
N ASP A 2 10.29 25.90 -19.05
CA ASP A 2 11.36 24.93 -19.26
C ASP A 2 11.08 23.59 -18.58
N MET A 3 11.37 22.51 -19.31
CA MET A 3 11.07 21.12 -18.93
C MET A 3 11.73 20.71 -17.59
N SER A 4 12.84 21.35 -17.23
CA SER A 4 13.54 21.13 -15.95
C SER A 4 12.73 21.61 -14.74
N THR A 5 11.94 22.69 -14.85
CA THR A 5 11.17 23.25 -13.73
C THR A 5 10.03 22.32 -13.31
N ILE A 6 9.44 21.61 -14.26
CA ILE A 6 8.40 20.59 -14.01
C ILE A 6 8.99 19.37 -13.31
N VAL A 7 10.20 18.93 -13.71
CA VAL A 7 10.87 17.77 -13.09
C VAL A 7 11.24 18.05 -11.64
N PHE A 8 11.76 19.24 -11.30
CA PHE A 8 12.05 19.62 -9.91
C PHE A 8 10.79 19.74 -9.04
N LEU A 9 9.67 20.20 -9.60
CA LEU A 9 8.39 20.24 -8.90
C LEU A 9 7.87 18.84 -8.56
N ILE A 10 8.02 17.89 -9.49
CA ILE A 10 7.61 16.50 -9.28
C ILE A 10 8.52 15.80 -8.25
N ILE A 11 9.85 16.00 -8.34
CA ILE A 11 10.81 15.43 -7.37
C ILE A 11 10.63 16.03 -5.98
N GLY A 12 10.41 17.34 -5.87
CA GLY A 12 10.12 18.03 -4.62
C GLY A 12 8.80 17.58 -3.98
N LEU A 13 7.80 17.22 -4.79
CA LEU A 13 6.52 16.69 -4.31
C LEU A 13 6.65 15.24 -3.81
N VAL A 14 7.45 14.41 -4.47
CA VAL A 14 7.76 13.04 -4.02
C VAL A 14 8.56 13.05 -2.71
N ALA A 15 9.50 14.01 -2.55
CA ALA A 15 10.25 14.18 -1.31
C ALA A 15 9.41 14.79 -0.16
N GLY A 16 8.49 15.71 -0.48
CA GLY A 16 7.59 16.33 0.50
C GLY A 16 6.50 15.40 1.05
N PHE A 17 6.15 14.34 0.31
CA PHE A 17 5.13 13.37 0.75
C PHE A 17 5.58 12.48 1.93
N ALA A 18 6.88 12.42 2.21
CA ALA A 18 7.43 11.65 3.32
C ALA A 18 7.14 12.27 4.71
N LEU A 19 6.73 13.54 4.80
CA LEU A 19 6.50 14.21 6.09
C LEU A 19 5.02 14.26 6.52
N SER A 20 4.09 13.83 5.67
CA SER A 20 2.65 13.78 5.98
C SER A 20 2.21 12.48 6.65
N THR A 21 3.14 11.66 7.14
CA THR A 21 2.84 10.42 7.89
C THR A 21 2.47 10.69 9.36
N LYS A 22 1.64 11.71 9.64
CA LYS A 22 1.04 11.92 10.96
C LYS A 22 -0.48 12.05 10.84
N LEU A 23 -1.19 11.10 11.45
CA LEU A 23 -2.62 11.12 11.82
C LEU A 23 -3.66 10.96 10.69
N LYS A 24 -3.64 9.85 9.94
CA LYS A 24 -4.92 9.32 9.44
C LYS A 24 -5.13 7.87 9.85
N SER A 25 -6.07 7.73 10.80
CA SER A 25 -6.86 6.53 11.07
C SER A 25 -6.12 5.35 11.69
N THR A 26 -6.08 5.33 13.02
CA THR A 26 -6.09 4.10 13.82
C THR A 26 -7.26 3.23 13.34
N PRO A 27 -7.03 2.08 12.67
CA PRO A 27 -8.07 1.11 12.37
C PRO A 27 -8.42 0.35 13.66
N SER A 28 -9.69 0.03 13.83
CA SER A 28 -10.34 -0.34 15.09
C SER A 28 -10.12 -1.78 15.56
N ARG A 29 -8.93 -2.34 15.34
CA ARG A 29 -8.50 -3.60 15.94
C ARG A 29 -7.05 -3.42 16.39
N PRO A 30 -6.74 -3.44 17.70
CA PRO A 30 -5.37 -3.51 18.15
C PRO A 30 -4.86 -4.91 17.79
N LEU A 31 -4.48 -5.13 16.52
CA LEU A 31 -3.44 -6.10 16.22
C LEU A 31 -2.18 -5.51 16.84
N ASP A 32 -1.54 -6.29 17.70
CA ASP A 32 -0.31 -5.88 18.34
C ASP A 32 0.65 -5.35 17.25
N PRO A 33 1.37 -4.24 17.47
CA PRO A 33 2.27 -3.67 16.48
C PRO A 33 3.30 -4.70 15.96
N ALA A 34 3.59 -5.73 16.76
CA ALA A 34 4.37 -6.90 16.40
C ALA A 34 3.69 -7.78 15.33
N GLU A 35 2.40 -8.06 15.44
CA GLU A 35 1.65 -8.86 14.45
C GLU A 35 1.53 -8.15 13.11
N ARG A 36 1.32 -6.83 13.14
CA ARG A 36 1.34 -6.00 11.92
C ARG A 36 2.71 -5.99 11.26
N ALA A 37 3.78 -5.88 12.06
CA ALA A 37 5.15 -5.97 11.55
C ALA A 37 5.43 -7.35 10.94
N ALA A 38 4.97 -8.44 11.57
CA ALA A 38 5.10 -9.79 11.04
C ALA A 38 4.33 -9.99 9.72
N PHE A 39 3.11 -9.45 9.62
CA PHE A 39 2.32 -9.45 8.39
C PHE A 39 3.01 -8.68 7.26
N LEU A 40 3.51 -7.47 7.55
CA LEU A 40 4.24 -6.65 6.58
C LEU A 40 5.56 -7.31 6.17
N ALA A 41 6.28 -7.94 7.11
CA ALA A 41 7.50 -8.68 6.81
C ALA A 41 7.23 -9.89 5.91
N LYS A 42 6.16 -10.66 6.20
CA LYS A 42 5.74 -11.79 5.37
C LYS A 42 5.29 -11.33 3.99
N ALA A 43 4.55 -10.23 3.91
CA ALA A 43 4.13 -9.62 2.65
C ALA A 43 5.32 -9.11 1.83
N SER A 44 6.29 -8.45 2.48
CA SER A 44 7.51 -7.96 1.84
C SER A 44 8.40 -9.11 1.36
N ALA A 45 8.48 -10.24 2.09
CA ALA A 45 9.15 -11.45 1.64
C ALA A 45 8.50 -12.06 0.38
N MET A 46 7.20 -11.85 0.18
CA MET A 46 6.48 -12.20 -1.06
C MET A 46 6.57 -11.12 -2.16
N GLY A 47 7.29 -10.02 -1.92
CA GLY A 47 7.41 -8.91 -2.88
C GLY A 47 6.15 -8.05 -2.99
N ILE A 48 5.27 -8.09 -1.99
CA ILE A 48 4.06 -7.28 -1.94
C ILE A 48 4.42 -5.87 -1.46
N ASP A 49 3.88 -4.86 -2.14
CA ASP A 49 4.07 -3.46 -1.77
C ASP A 49 3.52 -3.18 -0.36
N THR A 50 4.31 -2.46 0.45
CA THR A 50 3.98 -2.17 1.85
C THR A 50 2.67 -1.40 2.00
N ALA A 51 2.31 -0.54 1.03
CA ALA A 51 1.06 0.22 1.07
C ALA A 51 -0.16 -0.67 0.82
N VAL A 52 -0.01 -1.69 -0.02
CA VAL A 52 -1.06 -2.69 -0.26
C VAL A 52 -1.19 -3.62 0.94
N ALA A 53 -0.06 -4.14 1.44
CA ALA A 53 -0.01 -5.03 2.61
C ALA A 53 -0.60 -4.38 3.86
N ALA A 54 -0.38 -3.08 4.07
CA ALA A 54 -0.94 -2.34 5.21
C ALA A 54 -2.48 -2.31 5.21
N GLN A 55 -3.13 -2.45 4.05
CA GLN A 55 -4.58 -2.35 3.89
C GLN A 55 -5.29 -3.71 3.80
N LEU A 56 -4.58 -4.81 3.49
CA LEU A 56 -5.15 -6.16 3.40
C LEU A 56 -5.98 -6.61 4.62
N PRO A 57 -5.54 -6.40 5.89
CA PRO A 57 -6.27 -6.94 7.04
C PRO A 57 -7.58 -6.20 7.35
N ASP A 58 -7.74 -4.95 6.90
CA ASP A 58 -8.83 -4.07 7.34
C ASP A 58 -9.70 -3.58 6.17
N LYS A 59 -9.09 -3.38 4.99
CA LYS A 59 -9.70 -2.69 3.84
C LYS A 59 -9.29 -3.28 2.48
N LYS A 60 -9.81 -4.46 2.15
CA LYS A 60 -9.57 -5.14 0.86
C LYS A 60 -9.85 -4.25 -0.37
N ILE A 61 -10.89 -3.41 -0.32
CA ILE A 61 -11.21 -2.48 -1.43
C ILE A 61 -10.13 -1.41 -1.61
N GLU A 62 -9.58 -0.88 -0.52
CA GLU A 62 -8.53 0.14 -0.56
C GLU A 62 -7.23 -0.46 -1.11
N ALA A 63 -6.90 -1.69 -0.68
CA ALA A 63 -5.78 -2.45 -1.21
C ALA A 63 -5.89 -2.69 -2.73
N ILE A 64 -7.09 -3.07 -3.22
CA ILE A 64 -7.34 -3.25 -4.66
C ILE A 64 -7.15 -1.92 -5.41
N LYS A 65 -7.63 -0.80 -4.87
CA LYS A 65 -7.45 0.52 -5.50
C LYS A 65 -5.98 0.89 -5.61
N ILE A 66 -5.21 0.74 -4.54
CA ILE A 66 -3.77 1.02 -4.52
C ILE A 66 -3.03 0.11 -5.51
N TYR A 67 -3.29 -1.20 -5.48
CA TYR A 67 -2.65 -2.15 -6.38
C TYR A 67 -2.98 -1.87 -7.85
N ARG A 68 -4.19 -1.41 -8.16
CA ARG A 68 -4.56 -0.96 -9.52
C ARG A 68 -3.84 0.30 -9.94
N THR A 69 -3.71 1.29 -9.07
CA THR A 69 -3.01 2.53 -9.38
C THR A 69 -1.51 2.29 -9.60
N GLN A 70 -0.91 1.36 -8.86
CA GLN A 70 0.51 1.01 -9.00
C GLN A 70 0.78 0.08 -10.19
N SER A 71 -0.05 -0.96 -10.37
CA SER A 71 0.21 -2.02 -11.37
C SER A 71 -0.50 -1.78 -12.70
N GLY A 72 -1.50 -0.89 -12.76
CA GLY A 72 -2.30 -0.63 -13.96
C GLY A 72 -3.22 -1.79 -14.38
N LYS A 73 -3.31 -2.85 -13.57
CA LYS A 73 -4.08 -4.06 -13.88
C LYS A 73 -5.60 -3.81 -13.84
N GLY A 74 -6.31 -4.65 -14.61
CA GLY A 74 -7.77 -4.69 -14.60
C GLY A 74 -8.33 -5.08 -13.23
N LEU A 75 -9.55 -4.63 -12.93
CA LEU A 75 -10.20 -4.86 -11.62
C LEU A 75 -10.23 -6.34 -11.23
N LYS A 76 -10.48 -7.23 -12.20
CA LYS A 76 -10.53 -8.68 -11.99
C LYS A 76 -9.19 -9.22 -11.50
N GLN A 77 -8.09 -8.94 -12.22
CA GLN A 77 -6.76 -9.39 -11.83
C GLN A 77 -6.34 -8.82 -10.47
N SER A 78 -6.65 -7.56 -10.21
CA SER A 78 -6.30 -6.94 -8.92
C SER A 78 -7.06 -7.57 -7.76
N LYS A 79 -8.33 -7.92 -7.95
CA LYS A 79 -9.08 -8.66 -6.93
C LYS A 79 -8.47 -10.04 -6.71
N GLU A 80 -8.22 -10.79 -7.78
CA GLU A 80 -7.65 -12.15 -7.69
C GLU A 80 -6.30 -12.17 -6.98
N GLN A 81 -5.42 -11.20 -7.27
CA GLN A 81 -4.11 -11.11 -6.64
C GLN A 81 -4.21 -10.80 -5.14
N ILE A 82 -5.07 -9.83 -4.76
CA ILE A 82 -5.28 -9.45 -3.36
C ILE A 82 -5.92 -10.59 -2.57
N ASP A 83 -6.86 -11.31 -3.18
CA ASP A 83 -7.52 -12.47 -2.58
C ASP A 83 -6.51 -13.60 -2.33
N ALA A 84 -5.65 -13.90 -3.30
CA ALA A 84 -4.58 -14.88 -3.16
C ALA A 84 -3.62 -14.53 -2.01
N TRP A 85 -3.11 -13.29 -1.98
CA TRP A 85 -2.25 -12.83 -0.90
C TRP A 85 -2.93 -12.87 0.45
N CYS A 86 -4.22 -12.55 0.50
CA CYS A 86 -4.95 -12.57 1.75
C CYS A 86 -5.14 -13.98 2.29
N ARG A 87 -5.36 -14.95 1.40
CA ARG A 87 -5.39 -16.37 1.73
C ARG A 87 -4.06 -16.88 2.27
N GLU A 88 -2.94 -16.40 1.71
CA GLU A 88 -1.59 -16.78 2.14
C GLU A 88 -1.17 -16.10 3.45
N LEU A 89 -1.64 -14.88 3.69
CA LEU A 89 -1.30 -14.08 4.86
C LEU A 89 -2.26 -14.27 6.04
N GLY A 90 -3.40 -14.94 5.83
CA GLY A 90 -4.37 -15.20 6.89
C GLY A 90 -5.21 -13.96 7.28
N CYS A 91 -5.61 -13.18 6.28
CA CYS A 91 -6.71 -12.22 6.38
C CYS A 91 -7.96 -12.74 5.61
#